data_AF-A0A5N5ELE4-F1
#
_entry.id   AF-A0A5N5ELE4-F1
#
_cell.length_a   1.000
_cell.length_b   1.000
_cell.length_c   1.000
_cell.angle_alpha   90.00
_cell.angle_beta   90.00
_cell.angle_gamma   90.00
#
_symmetry.space_group_name_H-M   'P 1'
#
loop_
_entity.id
_entity.type
_entity.pdbx_description
1 polymer ?
#
loop_
_entity_poly.entity_id
_entity_poly.type
_entity_poly.pdbx_seq_one_letter_code
_entity_poly.pdbx_strand_id
1 'polypeptide(L)' 'MDHGIGHWFKSSYSGGSGTECVEVADLAATVGVRDSTRPHGPHISVGRAAWAGFVASVEDHA' A
#
# COMPACT_ATOMS: atom_id res chain seq x y z
N MET A 1 -12.15 -2.49 6.14
CA MET A 1 -11.19 -2.02 7.14
C MET A 1 -11.05 -0.53 6.93
N ASP A 2 -11.55 0.29 7.84
CA ASP A 2 -11.49 1.75 7.74
C ASP A 2 -10.14 2.21 8.32
N HIS A 3 -9.13 2.24 7.46
CA HIS A 3 -7.85 2.85 7.79
C HIS A 3 -7.98 4.32 7.43
N GLY A 4 -8.35 5.15 8.40
CA GLY A 4 -8.57 6.58 8.19
C GLY A 4 -7.43 7.22 7.40
N ILE A 5 -7.77 8.27 6.65
CA ILE A 5 -6.85 8.97 5.72
C ILE A 5 -5.53 9.29 6.44
N GLY A 6 -4.40 8.91 5.83
CA GLY A 6 -3.06 9.13 6.37
C GLY A 6 -2.51 8.01 7.25
N HIS A 7 -3.27 6.93 7.49
CA HIS A 7 -2.80 5.80 8.29
C HIS A 7 -2.14 4.71 7.43
N TRP A 8 -0.95 4.27 7.82
CA TRP A 8 -0.26 3.13 7.20
C TRP A 8 -0.88 1.82 7.68
N PHE A 9 -1.16 0.91 6.76
CA PHE A 9 -1.72 -0.39 7.08
C PHE A 9 -1.09 -1.50 6.25
N LYS A 10 -1.09 -2.69 6.85
CA LYS A 10 -0.65 -3.95 6.23
C LYS A 10 -1.87 -4.76 5.83
N SER A 11 -1.72 -5.61 4.81
CA SER A 11 -2.79 -6.54 4.41
C SER A 11 -3.13 -7.51 5.55
N SER A 12 -4.39 -7.95 5.64
CA SER A 12 -4.77 -9.02 6.58
C SER A 12 -4.23 -10.40 6.21
N TYR A 13 -3.67 -10.55 5.00
CA TYR A 13 -2.99 -11.76 4.55
C TYR A 13 -1.50 -11.80 4.95
N SER A 14 -0.98 -10.70 5.53
CA SER A 14 0.40 -10.61 6.03
C SER A 14 0.48 -11.34 7.38
N GLY A 15 1.00 -12.56 7.41
CA GLY A 15 1.06 -13.33 8.67
C GLY A 15 1.81 -14.67 8.60
N GLY A 16 2.08 -15.21 7.41
CA GLY A 16 2.90 -16.41 7.25
C GLY A 16 4.38 -16.08 7.14
N SER A 17 5.13 -16.24 8.22
CA SER A 17 6.60 -16.41 8.20
C SER A 17 7.50 -15.19 7.92
N GLY A 18 7.05 -13.96 8.20
CA GLY A 18 7.97 -12.83 8.49
C GLY A 18 8.43 -11.96 7.32
N THR A 19 7.64 -11.84 6.25
CA THR A 19 7.98 -11.08 5.03
C THR A 19 7.00 -9.94 4.75
N GLU A 20 6.66 -9.17 5.79
CA GLU A 20 5.83 -7.97 5.65
C GLU A 20 6.66 -6.85 5.01
N CYS A 21 6.83 -6.89 3.68
CA CYS A 21 7.75 -6.00 2.97
C CYS A 21 7.14 -4.66 2.58
N VAL A 22 5.80 -4.52 2.57
CA VAL A 22 5.12 -3.31 2.10
C VAL A 22 3.94 -2.91 2.99
N GLU A 23 3.84 -1.61 3.25
CA GLU A 23 2.70 -0.92 3.86
C GLU A 23 2.11 0.10 2.88
N VAL A 24 0.80 0.28 2.96
CA VAL A 24 0.06 1.23 2.12
C VAL A 24 -0.67 2.24 3.00
N ALA A 25 -0.79 3.49 2.54
CA ALA A 25 -1.62 4.51 3.17
C ALA A 25 -2.55 5.15 2.13
N ASP A 26 -3.85 5.25 2.46
CA ASP A 26 -4.78 6.07 1.69
C ASP A 26 -4.56 7.54 2.07
N LEU A 27 -4.05 8.34 1.13
CA LEU A 27 -3.88 9.77 1.28
C LEU A 27 -4.93 10.50 0.42
N ALA A 28 -5.21 11.76 0.77
CA ALA A 28 -6.29 12.53 0.14
C ALA A 28 -6.23 12.54 -1.40
N ALA A 29 -5.03 12.65 -1.99
CA ALA A 29 -4.85 12.71 -3.45
C ALA A 29 -4.01 11.55 -4.01
N THR A 30 -3.34 10.78 -3.15
CA THR A 30 -2.36 9.77 -3.55
C THR A 30 -2.48 8.53 -2.67
N VAL A 31 -1.82 7.46 -3.09
CA VAL A 31 -1.60 6.26 -2.30
C VAL A 31 -0.12 6.21 -1.96
N GLY A 32 0.18 6.19 -0.67
CA GLY A 32 1.54 6.03 -0.17
C GLY A 32 1.91 4.55 -0.13
N VAL A 33 3.13 4.21 -0.56
CA VAL A 33 3.69 2.86 -0.49
C VAL A 33 5.07 2.95 0.14
N ARG A 34 5.31 2.16 1.19
CA ARG A 34 6.63 2.11 1.86
C ARG A 34 7.03 0.71 2.24
N ASP A 35 8.32 0.55 2.52
CA ASP A 35 8.88 -0.66 3.09
C ASP A 35 8.55 -0.75 4.59
N SER A 36 7.88 -1.81 5.02
CA SER A 36 7.43 -1.95 6.42
C SER A 36 8.60 -2.14 7.39
N THR A 37 9.76 -2.62 6.92
CA THR A 37 10.96 -2.82 7.73
C THR A 37 11.78 -1.53 7.87
N ARG A 38 11.49 -0.51 7.04
CA ARG A 38 12.08 0.83 7.10
C ARG A 38 10.98 1.90 7.17
N PRO A 39 10.18 1.96 8.25
CA PRO A 39 9.02 2.86 8.35
C PRO A 39 9.38 4.36 8.31
N HIS A 40 10.63 4.71 8.68
CA HIS A 40 11.17 6.08 8.61
C HIS A 40 12.00 6.33 7.34
N GLY A 41 12.07 5.35 6.44
CA GLY A 41 12.73 5.47 5.15
C GLY A 41 11.88 6.21 4.12
N PRO A 42 12.40 6.37 2.90
CA PRO A 42 11.65 6.94 1.79
C PRO A 42 10.38 6.13 1.47
N HIS A 43 9.35 6.81 1.00
CA HIS A 43 8.13 6.21 0.48
C HIS A 43 7.82 6.75 -0.92
N ILE A 44 7.04 6.00 -1.67
CA ILE A 44 6.55 6.40 -2.99
C ILE A 44 5.11 6.86 -2.84
N SER A 45 4.73 7.91 -3.55
CA SER A 45 3.35 8.40 -3.63
C SER A 45 2.84 8.28 -5.06
N VAL A 46 1.75 7.55 -5.24
CA VAL A 46 1.12 7.28 -6.55
C VAL A 46 -0.22 7.98 -6.62
N GLY A 47 -0.54 8.66 -7.71
CA GLY A 47 -1.86 9.29 -7.89
C GLY A 47 -2.99 8.24 -7.86
N ARG A 48 -4.15 8.56 -7.25
CA ARG A 48 -5.26 7.59 -7.09
C ARG A 48 -5.70 6.91 -8.40
N ALA A 49 -5.79 7.68 -9.49
CA ALA A 49 -6.19 7.14 -10.79
C ALA A 49 -5.16 6.12 -11.33
N ALA A 50 -3.86 6.42 -11.19
CA ALA A 50 -2.79 5.51 -11.60
C ALA A 50 -2.76 4.26 -10.72
N TRP A 51 -2.97 4.41 -9.41
CA TRP A 51 -3.07 3.28 -8.49
C TRP A 51 -4.23 2.34 -8.83
N ALA A 52 -5.41 2.90 -9.12
CA ALA A 52 -6.58 2.12 -9.54
C ALA A 52 -6.31 1.35 -10.84
N GLY A 53 -5.70 2.00 -11.84
CA GLY A 53 -5.32 1.35 -13.10
C GLY A 53 -4.29 0.23 -12.90
N PHE A 54 -3.31 0.44 -12.02
CA PHE A 54 -2.33 -0.59 -11.65
C PHE A 54 -3.00 -1.82 -11.04
N VAL A 55 -3.85 -1.65 -10.02
CA VAL A 55 -4.54 -2.77 -9.36
C VAL A 55 -5.41 -3.55 -10.35
N ALA A 56 -6.20 -2.85 -11.18
CA ALA A 56 -7.04 -3.48 -12.20
C ALA A 56 -6.18 -4.34 -13.17
N SER A 57 -5.02 -3.83 -13.59
CA SER A 57 -4.12 -4.60 -14.47
C SER A 57 -3.54 -5.86 -13.82
N VAL A 58 -3.38 -5.89 -12.50
CA VAL A 58 -2.89 -7.08 -11.78
C VAL A 58 -4.00 -8.13 -11.65
N GLU A 59 -5.23 -7.70 -11.43
CA GLU A 59 -6.40 -8.59 -11.34
C GLU A 59 -6.70 -9.28 -12.68
N ASP A 60 -6.57 -8.56 -13.80
CA ASP A 60 -6.77 -9.11 -15.16
C ASP A 60 -5.71 -10.17 -15.56
N HIS A 61 -4.62 -10.29 -14.79
CA HIS A 61 -3.51 -11.21 -15.04
C HIS A 61 -3.34 -12.29 -13.94
N ALA A 62 -4.27 -12.38 -13.00
CA ALA A 62 -4.31 -13.37 -11.92
C ALA A 62 -5.23 -14.55 -12.26
#